data_AF-A0A928Y100-F1
#
_entry.id   AF-A0A928Y100-F1
#
_cell.length_a   1.000
_cell.length_b   1.000
_cell.length_c   1.000
_cell.angle_alpha   90.00
_cell.angle_beta   90.00
_cell.angle_gamma   90.00
#
_symmetry.space_group_name_H-M   'P 1'
#
loop_
_entity.id
_entity.type
_entity.pdbx_description
1 polymer ?
#
loop_
_entity_poly.entity_id
_entity_poly.type
_entity_poly.pdbx_seq_one_letter_code
_entity_poly.pdbx_strand_id
1 'polypeptide(L)'
;MFRKGSVVAATTLALAAILGGSLGLATAGTRSSLVAGQNVIGGPLKGDVAPAKFVSCLGNSWTALYIWDNRSAEQGGQRWQHYLKGVPDYVNSSATGGIVVVPRLAGVYLFMSAAMSSPFLPDSNADTCP
;
A
#
# COMPACT_ATOMS: atom_id res chain seq x y z
N MET A 1 2.08 -29.55 -28.25
CA MET A 1 1.30 -29.36 -27.01
C MET A 1 1.72 -28.02 -26.40
N PHE A 2 1.07 -26.92 -26.80
CA PHE A 2 1.48 -25.57 -26.40
C PHE A 2 0.68 -25.09 -25.17
N ARG A 3 1.43 -24.58 -24.19
CA ARG A 3 0.99 -24.19 -22.84
C ARG A 3 -0.02 -23.04 -22.88
N LYS A 4 -1.18 -23.21 -22.23
CA LYS A 4 -2.07 -22.11 -21.82
C LYS A 4 -1.50 -21.51 -20.54
N GLY A 5 -0.92 -20.31 -20.62
CA GLY A 5 -0.30 -19.72 -19.43
C GLY A 5 0.14 -18.28 -19.59
N SER A 6 -0.63 -17.42 -20.27
CA SER A 6 -0.31 -15.99 -20.38
C SER A 6 -1.56 -15.16 -20.65
N VAL A 7 -2.47 -15.00 -19.68
CA VAL A 7 -3.58 -14.03 -19.79
C VAL A 7 -3.69 -13.11 -18.57
N VAL A 8 -3.20 -13.51 -17.39
CA VAL A 8 -3.36 -12.73 -16.15
C VAL A 8 -2.35 -11.57 -16.01
N ALA A 9 -1.21 -11.61 -16.71
CA ALA A 9 -0.18 -10.57 -16.60
C ALA A 9 -0.46 -9.32 -17.48
N ALA A 10 -1.21 -9.48 -18.58
CA ALA A 10 -1.45 -8.36 -19.50
C ALA A 10 -2.52 -7.38 -18.98
N THR A 11 -3.45 -7.87 -18.16
CA THR A 11 -4.54 -7.05 -17.61
C THR A 11 -4.10 -6.18 -16.42
N THR A 12 -3.08 -6.61 -15.65
CA THR A 12 -2.55 -5.80 -14.54
C THR A 12 -1.64 -4.66 -15.01
N LEU A 13 -0.84 -4.86 -16.06
CA LEU A 13 -0.04 -3.77 -16.64
C LEU A 13 -0.89 -2.74 -17.39
N ALA A 14 -2.01 -3.14 -17.99
CA ALA A 14 -2.92 -2.21 -18.65
C ALA A 14 -3.55 -1.21 -17.66
N LEU A 15 -3.76 -1.59 -16.39
CA LEU A 15 -4.29 -0.67 -15.37
C LEU A 15 -3.28 0.42 -14.98
N ALA A 16 -1.98 0.10 -14.99
CA ALA A 16 -0.92 1.08 -14.72
C ALA A 16 -0.81 2.14 -15.83
N ALA A 17 -1.11 1.78 -17.08
CA ALA A 17 -1.05 2.70 -18.23
C ALA A 17 -2.29 3.61 -18.35
N ILE A 18 -3.45 3.21 -17.84
CA ILE A 18 -4.69 4.01 -17.89
C ILE A 18 -4.69 5.12 -16.81
N LEU A 19 -3.82 5.03 -15.80
CA LEU A 19 -3.80 5.92 -14.63
C LEU A 19 -2.95 7.20 -14.77
N GLY A 20 -2.39 7.53 -15.94
CA GLY A 20 -1.66 8.80 -16.15
C GLY A 20 -0.73 9.17 -14.98
N GLY A 21 0.00 8.16 -14.47
CA GLY A 21 0.39 8.10 -13.06
C GLY A 21 1.25 9.26 -12.60
N SER A 22 0.66 10.20 -11.85
CA SER A 22 1.44 11.08 -10.99
C SER A 22 2.13 10.24 -9.91
N LEU A 23 3.44 10.42 -9.77
CA LEU A 23 4.23 9.86 -8.68
C LEU A 23 4.33 10.89 -7.56
N GLY A 24 3.73 10.59 -6.41
CA GLY A 24 3.91 11.37 -5.19
C GLY A 24 5.04 10.82 -4.33
N LEU A 25 5.80 11.71 -3.70
CA LEU A 25 6.71 11.38 -2.61
C LEU A 25 6.14 11.98 -1.33
N ALA A 26 5.93 11.15 -0.32
CA ALA A 26 5.45 11.60 0.97
C ALA A 26 6.20 10.90 2.10
N THR A 27 6.05 11.40 3.31
CA THR A 27 6.62 10.81 4.52
C THR A 27 5.47 10.46 5.46
N ALA A 28 5.53 9.28 6.08
CA ALA A 28 4.54 8.91 7.09
C ALA A 28 4.71 9.77 8.35
N GLY A 29 3.63 9.96 9.11
CA GLY A 29 3.63 10.81 10.30
C GLY A 29 3.65 12.32 10.02
N THR A 30 3.70 12.74 8.76
CA THR A 30 3.64 14.15 8.33
C THR A 30 2.43 14.41 7.44
N ARG A 31 2.07 15.68 7.29
CA ARG A 31 0.96 16.12 6.42
C ARG A 31 1.41 16.44 5.00
N SER A 32 1.96 15.43 4.33
CA SER A 32 2.46 15.59 2.96
C SER A 32 1.33 15.41 1.95
N SER A 33 1.33 16.21 0.88
CA SER A 33 0.35 16.07 -0.19
C SER A 33 0.46 14.69 -0.85
N LEU A 34 -0.68 14.03 -1.06
CA LEU A 34 -0.79 12.80 -1.83
C LEU A 34 -1.46 13.09 -3.16
N VAL A 35 -0.87 12.58 -4.25
CA VAL A 35 -1.44 12.71 -5.59
C VAL A 35 -2.42 11.57 -5.85
N ALA A 36 -3.33 11.75 -6.81
CA ALA A 36 -4.08 10.62 -7.37
C ALA A 36 -3.08 9.66 -8.06
N GLY A 37 -3.33 8.35 -8.00
CA GLY A 37 -2.37 7.35 -8.48
C GLY A 37 -1.35 6.97 -7.41
N GLN A 38 -0.09 6.80 -7.78
CA GLN A 38 0.91 6.16 -6.93
C GLN A 38 1.66 7.16 -6.05
N ASN A 39 1.76 6.87 -4.76
CA ASN A 39 2.56 7.61 -3.79
C ASN A 39 3.56 6.67 -3.14
N VAL A 40 4.83 7.03 -3.12
CA VAL A 40 5.86 6.32 -2.35
C VAL A 40 6.00 7.04 -1.01
N ILE A 41 5.76 6.31 0.07
CA ILE A 41 5.84 6.83 1.43
C ILE A 41 7.17 6.39 2.03
N GLY A 42 8.00 7.37 2.35
CA GLY A 42 9.31 7.19 2.97
C GLY A 42 9.32 7.51 4.47
N GLY A 43 10.49 7.27 5.07
CA GLY A 43 10.78 7.55 6.47
C GLY A 43 10.48 6.37 7.40
N PRO A 44 11.25 6.20 8.48
CA PRO A 44 10.91 5.21 9.49
C PRO A 44 9.62 5.62 10.19
N LEU A 45 8.67 4.70 10.32
CA LEU A 45 7.51 4.91 11.17
C LEU A 45 7.96 5.01 12.65
N LYS A 46 7.15 5.61 13.52
CA LYS A 46 7.41 5.57 14.97
C LYS A 46 7.36 4.13 15.50
N GLY A 47 6.51 3.29 14.91
CA GLY A 47 6.44 1.87 15.22
C GLY A 47 5.76 1.06 14.12
N ASP A 48 5.74 -0.25 14.32
CA ASP A 48 4.96 -1.16 13.49
C ASP A 48 3.47 -0.81 13.60
N VAL A 49 2.78 -0.64 12.47
CA VAL A 49 1.39 -0.16 12.43
C VAL A 49 0.49 -1.12 11.68
N ALA A 50 -0.75 -1.28 12.12
CA ALA A 50 -1.72 -2.11 11.39
C ALA A 50 -2.04 -1.46 10.03
N PRO A 51 -2.24 -2.23 8.94
CA PRO A 51 -2.50 -1.66 7.63
C PRO A 51 -3.77 -0.81 7.59
N ALA A 52 -4.84 -1.25 8.26
CA ALA A 52 -6.08 -0.48 8.40
C ALA A 52 -5.86 0.86 9.11
N LYS A 53 -4.94 0.88 10.09
CA LYS A 53 -4.60 2.09 10.85
C LYS A 53 -3.82 3.08 9.99
N PHE A 54 -2.84 2.59 9.23
CA PHE A 54 -2.00 3.41 8.34
C PHE A 54 -2.82 4.24 7.33
N VAL A 55 -3.91 3.68 6.81
CA VAL A 55 -4.79 4.35 5.82
C VAL A 55 -6.04 4.98 6.43
N SER A 56 -6.19 4.95 7.76
CA SER A 56 -7.45 5.30 8.43
C SER A 56 -7.90 6.76 8.20
N CYS A 57 -6.96 7.68 7.99
CA CYS A 57 -7.27 9.11 7.79
C CYS A 57 -7.45 9.50 6.31
N LEU A 58 -7.41 8.53 5.40
CA LEU A 58 -7.58 8.76 3.95
C LEU A 58 -9.03 8.60 3.48
N GLY A 59 -9.92 8.11 4.35
CA GLY A 59 -11.34 7.90 4.05
C GLY A 59 -11.57 7.15 2.74
N ASN A 60 -12.20 7.83 1.78
CA ASN A 60 -12.53 7.26 0.47
C ASN A 60 -11.50 7.45 -0.65
N SER A 61 -10.42 8.19 -0.38
CA SER A 61 -9.47 8.64 -1.41
C SER A 61 -8.35 7.64 -1.73
N TRP A 62 -8.37 6.43 -1.15
CA TRP A 62 -7.36 5.39 -1.37
C TRP A 62 -7.97 4.09 -1.90
N THR A 63 -7.15 3.30 -2.58
CA THR A 63 -7.56 2.05 -3.23
C THR A 63 -6.72 0.85 -2.78
N ALA A 64 -5.39 1.04 -2.68
CA ALA A 64 -4.48 -0.06 -2.35
C ALA A 64 -3.24 0.45 -1.60
N LEU A 65 -2.76 -0.39 -0.70
CA LEU A 65 -1.50 -0.24 0.02
C LEU A 65 -0.64 -1.46 -0.29
N TYR A 66 0.61 -1.23 -0.67
CA TYR A 66 1.60 -2.28 -0.88
C TYR A 66 2.83 -1.99 -0.04
N ILE A 67 3.48 -3.04 0.45
CA ILE A 67 4.79 -2.95 1.08
C ILE A 67 5.73 -3.96 0.47
N TRP A 68 7.00 -3.59 0.41
CA TRP A 68 8.08 -4.56 0.21
C TRP A 68 8.56 -5.03 1.58
N ASP A 69 8.19 -6.26 1.95
CA ASP A 69 8.63 -6.84 3.23
C ASP A 69 9.90 -7.66 3.04
N ASN A 70 10.98 -7.17 3.62
CA ASN A 70 12.27 -7.87 3.68
C ASN A 70 12.37 -8.80 4.91
N ARG A 71 11.48 -8.69 5.90
CA ARG A 71 11.48 -9.52 7.12
C ARG A 71 10.91 -10.92 6.87
N SER A 72 10.07 -11.06 5.85
CA SER A 72 9.64 -12.35 5.30
C SER A 72 10.80 -13.24 4.78
N ALA A 73 12.04 -12.74 4.76
CA ALA A 73 13.23 -13.53 4.46
C ALA A 73 13.49 -14.68 5.44
N GLU A 74 13.04 -14.60 6.70
CA GLU A 74 13.13 -15.73 7.66
C GLU A 74 12.19 -16.90 7.30
N GLN A 75 11.25 -16.70 6.36
CA GLN A 75 10.31 -17.71 5.87
C GLN A 75 10.36 -17.90 4.34
N GLY A 76 11.49 -17.60 3.69
CA GLY A 76 11.72 -18.05 2.31
C GLY A 76 11.33 -17.09 1.19
N GLY A 77 11.40 -15.77 1.40
CA GLY A 77 11.55 -14.83 0.27
C GLY A 77 11.06 -13.40 0.53
N GLN A 78 11.81 -12.43 -0.02
CA GLN A 78 11.36 -11.05 -0.16
C GLN A 78 10.09 -11.04 -1.03
N ARG A 79 9.00 -10.46 -0.54
CA ARG A 79 7.73 -10.47 -1.26
C ARG A 79 7.00 -9.14 -1.13
N TRP A 80 6.27 -8.79 -2.19
CA TRP A 80 5.24 -7.77 -2.12
C TRP A 80 4.07 -8.29 -1.28
N GLN A 81 3.60 -7.46 -0.36
CA GLN A 81 2.35 -7.69 0.36
C GLN A 81 1.37 -6.56 0.06
N HIS A 82 0.07 -6.85 0.19
CA HIS A 82 -0.98 -5.88 -0.14
C HIS A 82 -2.03 -5.71 0.96
N TYR A 83 -2.70 -4.57 0.92
CA TYR A 83 -3.94 -4.30 1.63
C TYR A 83 -4.84 -3.50 0.71
N LEU A 84 -5.93 -4.11 0.27
CA LEU A 84 -6.82 -3.58 -0.76
C LEU A 84 -8.15 -3.15 -0.14
N LYS A 85 -8.71 -2.06 -0.67
CA LYS A 85 -10.00 -1.55 -0.25
C LYS A 85 -11.15 -2.19 -1.03
N GLY A 86 -12.25 -2.50 -0.34
CA GLY A 86 -13.50 -2.93 -1.00
C GLY A 86 -13.44 -4.33 -1.58
N VAL A 87 -12.47 -5.14 -1.15
CA VAL A 87 -12.36 -6.55 -1.51
C VAL A 87 -12.81 -7.42 -0.34
N PRO A 88 -13.20 -8.69 -0.57
CA PRO A 88 -13.47 -9.63 0.51
C PRO A 88 -12.25 -9.84 1.43
N ASP A 89 -12.49 -10.05 2.72
CA ASP A 89 -11.42 -10.13 3.74
C ASP A 89 -10.36 -11.19 3.44
N TYR A 90 -10.75 -12.32 2.84
CA TYR A 90 -9.80 -13.38 2.48
C TYR A 90 -8.72 -12.91 1.50
N VAL A 91 -8.98 -11.88 0.69
CA VAL A 91 -7.98 -11.31 -0.23
C VAL A 91 -6.87 -10.62 0.55
N ASN A 92 -7.20 -9.96 1.66
CA ASN A 92 -6.24 -9.29 2.55
C ASN A 92 -5.69 -10.23 3.64
N SER A 93 -5.91 -11.55 3.54
CA SER A 93 -5.35 -12.51 4.49
C SER A 93 -3.86 -12.75 4.23
N SER A 94 -3.10 -13.08 5.27
CA SER A 94 -1.67 -13.40 5.13
C SER A 94 -1.42 -14.58 4.17
N ALA A 95 -2.35 -15.54 4.10
CA ALA A 95 -2.28 -16.68 3.20
C ALA A 95 -2.28 -16.29 1.71
N THR A 96 -2.82 -15.12 1.37
CA THR A 96 -2.87 -14.58 0.00
C THR A 96 -1.90 -13.43 -0.22
N GLY A 97 -0.96 -13.17 0.70
CA GLY A 97 -0.02 -12.04 0.61
C GLY A 97 -0.54 -10.74 1.23
N GLY A 98 -1.58 -10.81 2.06
CA GLY A 98 -2.09 -9.68 2.82
C GLY A 98 -1.10 -9.16 3.86
N ILE A 99 -1.06 -7.84 4.02
CA ILE A 99 -0.25 -7.16 5.02
C ILE A 99 -0.81 -7.49 6.41
N VAL A 100 0.02 -8.11 7.27
CA VAL A 100 -0.31 -8.29 8.69
C VAL A 100 0.05 -7.04 9.48
N VAL A 101 1.19 -6.45 9.15
CA VAL A 101 1.75 -5.27 9.79
C VAL A 101 2.51 -4.47 8.75
N VAL A 102 2.45 -3.14 8.82
CA VAL A 102 3.34 -2.25 8.08
C VAL A 102 4.59 -2.05 8.95
N PRO A 103 5.75 -2.62 8.57
CA PRO A 103 6.99 -2.48 9.32
C PRO A 103 7.42 -1.04 9.46
N ARG A 104 8.06 -0.72 10.59
CA ARG A 104 8.71 0.58 10.81
C ARG A 104 9.66 0.99 9.67
N LEU A 105 10.36 0.03 9.05
CA LEU A 105 11.33 0.30 7.98
C LEU A 105 10.85 -0.16 6.59
N ALA A 106 9.54 -0.29 6.37
CA ALA A 106 9.03 -0.70 5.06
C ALA A 106 9.04 0.42 4.03
N GLY A 107 9.41 0.07 2.79
CA GLY A 107 9.07 0.88 1.63
C GLY A 107 7.59 0.70 1.32
N VAL A 108 6.82 1.77 1.49
CA VAL A 108 5.36 1.75 1.34
C VAL A 108 4.95 2.39 0.01
N TYR A 109 4.08 1.72 -0.71
CA TYR A 109 3.46 2.19 -1.95
C TYR A 109 1.96 2.33 -1.72
N LEU A 110 1.46 3.55 -1.78
CA LEU A 110 0.06 3.89 -1.54
C LEU A 110 -0.59 4.38 -2.83
N PHE A 111 -1.66 3.72 -3.25
CA PHE A 111 -2.43 4.08 -4.43
C PHE A 111 -3.70 4.82 -4.02
N MET A 112 -3.84 6.04 -4.52
CA MET A 112 -4.93 6.96 -4.24
C MET A 112 -5.91 7.02 -5.42
N SER A 113 -7.21 7.01 -5.13
CA SER A 113 -8.28 7.27 -6.10
C SER A 113 -8.50 8.78 -6.32
N ALA A 114 -8.11 9.62 -5.35
CA ALA A 114 -8.19 11.07 -5.44
C ALA A 114 -7.01 11.74 -4.70
N ALA A 115 -6.57 12.90 -5.19
CA ALA A 115 -5.51 13.66 -4.54
C ALA A 115 -5.99 14.26 -3.21
N MET A 116 -5.08 14.38 -2.24
CA MET A 116 -5.32 15.02 -0.94
C MET A 116 -4.17 15.98 -0.62
N SER A 117 -4.48 17.23 -0.29
CA SER A 117 -3.45 18.27 -0.12
C SER A 117 -2.69 18.20 1.21
N SER A 118 -3.33 17.72 2.28
CA SER A 118 -2.72 17.66 3.62
C SER A 118 -3.23 16.47 4.47
N PRO A 119 -3.27 15.24 3.92
CA PRO A 119 -3.67 14.07 4.68
C PRO A 119 -2.64 13.74 5.77
N PHE A 120 -3.10 13.22 6.89
CA PHE A 120 -2.23 12.63 7.90
C PHE A 120 -2.14 11.11 7.66
N LEU A 121 -0.92 10.56 7.60
CA LEU A 121 -0.70 9.11 7.54
C LEU A 121 -0.20 8.64 8.91
N PRO A 122 -1.04 7.96 9.72
CA PRO A 122 -0.63 7.39 11.00
C PRO A 122 0.65 6.55 10.88
N ASP A 123 1.64 6.86 11.72
CA ASP A 123 2.91 6.15 11.82
C ASP A 123 3.06 5.40 13.16
N SER A 124 2.01 5.40 13.97
CA SER A 124 1.84 4.59 15.17
C SER A 124 0.38 4.14 15.36
N ASN A 125 0.17 3.05 16.10
CA ASN A 125 -1.19 2.60 16.44
C ASN A 125 -1.92 3.55 17.42
N ALA A 126 -1.17 4.41 18.12
CA ALA A 126 -1.71 5.38 19.07
C ALA A 126 -2.17 6.70 18.41
N ASP A 127 -1.76 6.97 17.17
CA ASP A 127 -2.14 8.21 16.49
C ASP A 127 -3.65 8.26 16.27
N THR A 128 -4.24 9.45 16.20
CA THR A 128 -5.64 9.64 15.84
C THR A 128 -5.73 10.46 14.56
N CYS A 129 -6.84 10.31 13.82
CA CYS A 129 -7.09 11.17 12.68
C CYS A 129 -7.52 12.54 13.20
N PRO A 130 -6.76 13.61 12.89
CA PRO A 130 -7.08 14.96 13.31
C PRO A 130 -8.21 15.58 12.49
#